data_AF-A0A6A6XXI3-F1
#
_entry.id   AF-A0A6A6XXI3-F1
#
_cell.length_a   1.000
_cell.length_b   1.000
_cell.length_c   1.000
_cell.angle_alpha   90.00
_cell.angle_beta   90.00
_cell.angle_gamma   90.00
#
_symmetry.space_group_name_H-M   'P 1'
#
loop_
_entity.id
_entity.type
_entity.pdbx_description
1 polymer ?
#
loop_
_entity_poly.entity_id
_entity_poly.type
_entity_poly.pdbx_seq_one_letter_code
_entity_poly.pdbx_strand_id
1 'polypeptide(L)'
;KVIEFAWKDATVVLFLSTIYDGTYILRKRPSTMSTGYRQTAKVFGDEARKELDIPDFIEEYNLFMCGVDVADQLRSYYNTERTYRKTWKPLFSFLLDTVVGNCYQL
;
A
#
# COMPACT_ATOMS: atom_id res chain seq x y z
N LYS A 1 5.79 -12.10 21.00
CA LYS A 1 4.38 -12.52 20.75
C LYS A 1 4.10 -12.26 19.28
N VAL A 2 3.51 -13.21 18.56
CA VAL A 2 3.14 -13.04 17.15
C VAL A 2 1.62 -13.09 17.10
N ILE A 3 1.00 -12.16 16.39
CA ILE A 3 -0.43 -12.19 16.10
C ILE A 3 -0.64 -12.76 14.68
N GLU A 4 -1.61 -13.66 14.57
CA GLU A 4 -2.10 -14.18 13.30
C GLU A 4 -3.53 -13.69 13.13
N PHE A 5 -3.82 -13.03 12.01
CA PHE A 5 -5.12 -12.41 11.78
C PHE A 5 -5.63 -12.73 10.39
N ALA A 6 -6.92 -13.03 10.31
CA ALA A 6 -7.63 -13.21 9.05
C ALA A 6 -8.66 -12.08 8.89
N TRP A 7 -8.50 -11.26 7.86
CA TRP A 7 -9.46 -10.23 7.49
C TRP A 7 -10.28 -10.67 6.28
N LYS A 8 -11.60 -10.48 6.32
CA LYS A 8 -12.47 -10.83 5.19
C LYS A 8 -13.20 -9.59 4.71
N ASP A 9 -12.90 -9.19 3.47
CA ASP A 9 -13.73 -8.28 2.69
C ASP A 9 -14.45 -9.08 1.59
N ALA A 10 -14.16 -8.85 0.30
CA ALA A 10 -14.60 -9.74 -0.78
C ALA A 10 -13.93 -11.13 -0.70
N THR A 11 -12.67 -11.15 -0.28
CA THR A 11 -11.85 -12.35 -0.10
C THR A 11 -11.19 -12.33 1.27
N VAL A 12 -10.80 -13.50 1.78
CA VAL A 12 -10.04 -13.60 3.03
C VAL A 12 -8.57 -13.29 2.75
N VAL A 13 -7.99 -12.38 3.54
CA VAL A 13 -6.58 -11.99 3.52
C VAL A 13 -5.99 -12.32 4.89
N LEU A 14 -4.79 -12.92 4.89
CA LEU A 14 -4.09 -13.32 6.11
C LEU A 14 -2.94 -12.36 6.39
N PHE A 15 -2.79 -11.99 7.66
CA PHE A 15 -1.75 -11.10 8.16
C PHE A 15 -1.02 -11.73 9.34
N LEU A 16 0.27 -11.39 9.44
CA LEU A 16 1.12 -11.72 10.57
C LEU A 16 1.78 -10.44 11.06
N SER A 17 1.81 -10.22 12.37
CA SER A 17 2.58 -9.13 12.95
C SER A 17 3.21 -9.51 14.28
N THR A 18 4.37 -8.91 14.54
CA THR A 18 5.10 -9.00 15.81
C THR A 18 5.01 -7.71 16.63
N ILE A 19 4.40 -6.67 16.07
CA ILE A 19 4.36 -5.32 16.66
C ILE A 19 2.96 -5.01 17.22
N TYR A 20 1.90 -5.32 16.47
CA TYR A 20 0.54 -4.97 16.86
C TYR A 20 -0.11 -6.06 17.72
N ASP A 21 -1.07 -5.64 18.54
CA ASP A 21 -1.87 -6.51 19.40
C ASP A 21 -3.29 -6.75 18.87
N GLY A 22 -3.63 -6.23 17.68
CA GLY A 22 -4.94 -6.40 17.06
C GLY A 22 -5.99 -5.39 17.55
N THR A 23 -5.57 -4.17 17.89
CA THR A 23 -6.45 -3.09 18.32
C THR A 23 -7.27 -2.52 17.17
N TYR A 24 -8.51 -2.15 17.48
CA TYR A 24 -9.38 -1.42 16.58
C TYR A 24 -9.30 0.07 16.89
N ILE A 25 -9.42 0.89 15.85
CA ILE A 25 -9.36 2.35 15.97
C ILE A 25 -10.64 2.98 15.47
N LEU A 26 -10.97 4.13 16.06
CA LEU A 26 -12.09 4.96 15.63
C LEU A 26 -11.78 5.56 14.26
N ARG A 27 -12.49 5.11 13.23
CA ARG A 27 -12.27 5.55 11.85
C ARG A 27 -13.07 6.81 11.55
N LYS A 28 -12.51 7.68 10.72
CA LYS A 28 -13.22 8.83 10.16
C LYS A 28 -14.00 8.42 8.93
N ARG A 29 -15.21 8.97 8.79
CA ARG A 29 -16.02 8.78 7.58
C ARG A 29 -15.26 9.30 6.35
N PRO A 30 -15.20 8.52 5.25
CA PRO A 30 -14.55 8.96 4.02
C PRO A 30 -15.22 10.20 3.41
N SER A 31 -14.47 10.93 2.58
CA SER A 31 -15.00 12.05 1.79
C SER A 31 -16.13 11.58 0.87
N THR A 32 -17.11 12.46 0.62
CA THR A 32 -18.23 12.22 -0.31
C THR A 32 -17.76 11.88 -1.72
N MET A 33 -16.55 12.31 -2.09
CA MET A 33 -15.92 12.02 -3.39
C MET A 33 -15.16 10.69 -3.44
N SER A 34 -15.07 9.95 -2.33
CA SER A 34 -14.36 8.67 -2.31
C SER A 34 -15.12 7.58 -3.09
N THR A 35 -14.37 6.72 -3.77
CA THR A 35 -14.91 5.54 -4.42
C THR A 35 -15.61 4.66 -3.38
N GLY A 36 -16.84 4.23 -3.66
CA GLY A 36 -17.62 3.42 -2.73
C GLY A 36 -18.26 4.20 -1.58
N TYR A 37 -18.20 5.54 -1.56
CA TYR A 37 -18.77 6.37 -0.49
C TYR A 37 -20.20 5.98 -0.10
N ARG A 38 -21.07 5.68 -1.07
CA ARG A 38 -22.47 5.30 -0.79
C ARG A 38 -22.59 4.03 0.07
N GLN A 39 -21.69 3.07 -0.07
CA GLN A 39 -21.67 1.86 0.74
C GLN A 39 -21.10 2.16 2.13
N THR A 40 -19.95 2.83 2.19
CA THR A 40 -19.31 3.18 3.45
C THR A 40 -20.16 4.13 4.28
N ALA A 41 -20.84 5.11 3.66
CA ALA A 41 -21.76 6.01 4.31
C ALA A 41 -22.91 5.27 5.02
N LYS A 42 -23.42 4.17 4.47
CA LYS A 42 -24.43 3.35 5.15
C LYS A 42 -23.90 2.72 6.43
N VAL A 43 -22.63 2.26 6.43
CA VAL A 43 -21.97 1.69 7.61
C VAL A 43 -21.81 2.75 8.70
N PHE A 44 -21.45 3.98 8.33
CA PHE A 44 -21.26 5.09 9.27
C PHE A 44 -22.57 5.75 9.76
N GLY A 45 -23.70 5.57 9.07
CA GLY A 45 -24.98 6.17 9.50
C GLY A 45 -24.93 7.71 9.52
N ASP A 46 -25.28 8.35 10.63
CA ASP A 46 -25.14 9.81 10.78
C ASP A 46 -23.82 10.21 11.45
N GLU A 47 -23.02 9.24 11.89
CA GLU A 47 -21.78 9.48 12.62
C GLU A 47 -20.65 9.91 11.68
N ALA A 48 -19.89 10.92 12.10
CA ALA A 48 -18.68 11.36 11.41
C ALA A 48 -17.48 10.43 11.67
N ARG A 49 -17.53 9.67 12.77
CA ARG A 49 -16.50 8.71 13.17
C ARG A 49 -17.17 7.48 13.77
N LYS A 50 -16.66 6.29 13.46
CA LYS A 50 -17.22 5.03 13.93
C LYS A 50 -16.09 4.04 14.21
N GLU A 51 -16.22 3.28 15.28
CA GLU A 51 -15.35 2.12 15.53
C GLU A 51 -15.75 1.01 14.56
N LEU A 52 -14.81 0.58 13.72
CA LEU A 52 -15.00 -0.51 12.77
C LEU A 52 -14.06 -1.65 13.17
N ASP A 53 -14.48 -2.88 12.90
CA ASP A 53 -13.67 -4.09 13.09
C ASP A 53 -12.55 -4.21 12.03
N ILE A 54 -11.89 -3.10 11.74
CA ILE A 54 -10.74 -2.99 10.85
C ILE A 54 -9.53 -2.65 11.74
N PRO A 55 -8.64 -3.62 11.98
CA PRO A 55 -7.46 -3.39 12.79
C PRO A 55 -6.60 -2.22 12.32
N ASP A 56 -5.94 -1.57 13.27
CA ASP A 56 -4.96 -0.49 13.04
C ASP A 56 -3.88 -0.87 12.02
N PHE A 57 -3.29 -2.05 12.18
CA PHE A 57 -2.16 -2.51 11.36
C PHE A 57 -2.50 -2.71 9.88
N ILE A 58 -3.79 -2.92 9.54
CA ILE A 58 -4.21 -3.04 8.14
C ILE A 58 -4.08 -1.68 7.44
N GLU A 59 -4.41 -0.58 8.14
CA GLU A 59 -4.22 0.75 7.58
C GLU A 59 -2.76 1.05 7.37
N GLU A 60 -1.92 0.73 8.35
CA GLU A 60 -0.49 0.98 8.28
C GLU A 60 0.17 0.12 7.18
N TYR A 61 -0.21 -1.15 7.07
CA TYR A 61 0.21 -2.00 5.96
C TYR A 61 -0.16 -1.39 4.61
N ASN A 62 -1.43 -1.01 4.42
CA ASN A 62 -1.88 -0.43 3.15
C ASN A 62 -1.19 0.90 2.81
N LEU A 63 -0.82 1.69 3.83
CA LEU A 63 -0.09 2.94 3.63
C LEU A 63 1.33 2.70 3.08
N PHE A 64 2.00 1.64 3.53
CA PHE A 64 3.42 1.40 3.22
C PHE A 64 3.69 0.27 2.21
N MET A 65 2.72 -0.59 1.90
CA MET A 65 2.94 -1.78 1.06
C MET A 65 3.39 -1.47 -0.37
N CYS A 66 3.00 -0.32 -0.92
CA CYS A 66 3.24 0.01 -2.34
C CYS A 66 4.61 0.65 -2.61
N GLY A 67 5.55 0.65 -1.65
CA GLY A 67 6.85 1.33 -1.84
C GLY A 67 7.64 0.83 -3.05
N VAL A 68 7.65 -0.48 -3.27
CA VAL A 68 8.31 -1.10 -4.44
C VAL A 68 7.57 -0.77 -5.73
N ASP A 69 6.24 -0.81 -5.72
CA ASP A 69 5.41 -0.50 -6.90
C ASP A 69 5.60 0.96 -7.35
N VAL A 70 5.69 1.89 -6.39
CA VAL A 70 5.95 3.30 -6.67
C VAL A 70 7.35 3.48 -7.29
N ALA A 71 8.36 2.80 -6.77
CA ALA A 71 9.71 2.84 -7.34
C ALA A 71 9.76 2.23 -8.75
N ASP A 72 9.05 1.12 -8.97
CA ASP A 72 8.95 0.49 -10.28
C ASP A 72 8.20 1.36 -11.29
N GLN A 73 7.11 2.00 -10.87
CA GLN A 73 6.36 2.94 -11.69
C GLN A 73 7.23 4.13 -12.12
N LEU A 74 7.98 4.73 -11.18
CA LEU A 74 8.89 5.83 -11.48
C LEU A 74 9.95 5.40 -12.51
N ARG A 75 10.54 4.22 -12.31
CA ARG A 75 11.51 3.64 -13.24
C ARG A 75 10.91 3.38 -14.62
N SER A 76 9.68 2.88 -14.69
CA SER A 76 8.97 2.60 -15.94
C SER A 76 8.74 3.88 -16.77
N TYR A 77 8.37 4.99 -16.12
CA TYR A 77 8.17 6.28 -16.80
C TYR A 77 9.46 6.90 -17.36
N TYR A 78 10.60 6.70 -16.68
CA TYR A 78 11.89 7.30 -17.03
C TYR A 78 12.95 6.26 -17.40
N ASN A 79 12.53 5.14 -17.97
CA ASN A 79 13.39 3.99 -18.24
C ASN A 79 14.52 4.31 -19.25
N THR A 80 15.77 3.94 -18.92
CA THR A 80 16.91 4.07 -19.84
C THR A 80 17.26 2.77 -20.58
N GLU A 81 16.54 1.68 -20.31
CA GLU A 81 16.75 0.38 -20.93
C GLU A 81 16.57 0.42 -22.46
N ARG A 82 17.43 -0.34 -23.15
CA ARG A 82 17.38 -0.54 -24.60
C ARG A 82 17.52 -2.02 -24.90
N THR A 83 17.23 -2.43 -26.14
CA THR A 83 17.48 -3.80 -26.56
C THR A 83 18.98 -4.06 -26.65
N TYR A 84 19.48 -5.03 -25.89
CA TYR A 84 20.89 -5.43 -25.88
C TYR A 84 21.04 -6.93 -26.14
N ARG A 85 22.16 -7.31 -26.78
CA ARG A 85 22.58 -8.72 -26.92
C ARG A 85 23.50 -9.19 -25.79
N LYS A 86 23.83 -8.30 -24.85
CA LYS A 86 24.71 -8.57 -23.70
C LYS A 86 23.85 -8.61 -22.44
N THR A 87 23.97 -9.68 -21.65
CA THR A 87 23.16 -9.92 -20.45
C THR A 87 23.38 -8.92 -19.33
N TRP A 88 24.57 -8.29 -19.26
CA TRP A 88 24.88 -7.31 -18.22
C TRP A 88 24.32 -5.91 -18.49
N LYS A 89 23.98 -5.58 -19.74
CA LYS A 89 23.53 -4.23 -20.11
C LYS A 89 22.16 -3.87 -19.50
N PRO A 90 21.15 -4.77 -19.49
CA PRO A 90 19.90 -4.54 -18.75
C PRO A 90 20.14 -4.29 -17.26
N LEU A 91 21.03 -5.05 -16.61
CA LEU A 91 21.39 -4.84 -15.20
C LEU A 91 22.00 -3.45 -14.97
N PHE A 92 22.85 -2.99 -15.89
CA PHE A 92 23.41 -1.64 -15.83
C PHE A 92 22.33 -0.56 -15.94
N SER A 93 21.41 -0.66 -16.92
CA SER A 93 20.29 0.28 -17.05
C SER A 93 19.38 0.28 -15.82
N PHE A 94 19.08 -0.89 -15.27
CA PHE A 94 18.32 -1.00 -14.03
C PHE A 94 18.98 -0.23 -12.87
N LEU A 95 20.28 -0.47 -12.64
CA LEU A 95 21.02 0.21 -11.57
C LEU A 95 21.10 1.73 -11.81
N LEU A 96 21.28 2.16 -13.05
CA LEU A 96 21.30 3.57 -13.41
C LEU A 96 19.97 4.24 -13.08
N ASP A 97 18.85 3.64 -13.47
CA ASP A 97 17.52 4.20 -13.23
C ASP A 97 17.19 4.24 -11.74
N THR A 98 17.61 3.22 -10.97
CA THR A 98 17.48 3.23 -9.50
C THR A 98 18.29 4.36 -8.87
N VAL A 99 19.55 4.57 -9.30
CA VAL A 99 20.39 5.66 -8.79
C VAL A 99 19.76 7.02 -9.09
N VAL A 100 19.29 7.23 -10.31
CA VAL A 100 18.63 8.50 -10.70
C VAL A 100 17.37 8.73 -9.86
N GLY A 101 16.53 7.71 -9.68
CA GLY A 101 15.34 7.80 -8.84
C GLY A 101 15.67 8.16 -7.39
N ASN A 102 16.69 7.52 -6.81
CA ASN A 102 17.14 7.83 -5.45
C ASN A 102 17.73 9.24 -5.34
N CYS A 103 18.53 9.68 -6.31
CA CYS A 103 19.09 11.03 -6.34
C CYS A 103 18.01 12.12 -6.42
N TYR A 104 16.87 11.84 -7.07
CA TYR A 104 15.74 12.76 -7.11
C TYR A 104 14.98 12.85 -5.77
N GLN A 105 15.00 11.78 -4.97
CA GLN A 105 14.31 11.71 -3.67
C GLN A 105 15.11 12.31 -2.51
N LEU A 106 16.42 12.54 -2.69
CA LEU A 106 17.32 13.19 -1.73
C LEU A 106 17.14 14.71 -1.73
#